data_AF-A0A842QTD7-F1
#
_entry.id   AF-A0A842QTD7-F1
#
_cell.length_a   1.000
_cell.length_b   1.000
_cell.length_c   1.000
_cell.angle_alpha   90.00
_cell.angle_beta   90.00
_cell.angle_gamma   90.00
#
_symmetry.space_group_name_H-M   'P 1'
#
loop_
_entity.id
_entity.type
_entity.pdbx_description
1 polymer ?
#
loop_
_entity_poly.entity_id
_entity_poly.type
_entity_poly.pdbx_seq_one_letter_code
_entity_poly.pdbx_strand_id
1 'polypeptide(L)'
;MVTKKTRFTNLVLAVLILSSIWILPLANDVVPPEVPGGAEYYNDNGVLDTDTYLLYPWEDTSINIGFSKYGELIDENQGMGLKYGDVDVFASSTVPIKDWCSGWTMDIHYTEGGLLRKTWVYDLFSDRTVDGIGGEWQQEQLTKDASNPMDTSGGRRTNGYAESDPIRLIYDGPRESIYLLKPTIYDKDKAQQGVPLVELTIQLVFNKVKKYVVEIKDVKRVDNNKMKGPFQIEFSQRAEWDMGLSSSPKAYAEFYNNLTTKYIKHPFYYPEGGVPANYDLCQIIGAPTNPEEEKLVGFAAFWPLLISKWVTETVNVRRLSDDIEVPNLLSTMETYVFEVQPPTGQDQYFDTKLVWNETTGFIVYGYTAEDTY
;
A
#
# COMPACT_ATOMS: atom_id res chain seq x y z
N MET A 1 -14.53 54.41 54.20
CA MET A 1 -14.88 54.12 52.79
C MET A 1 -13.90 53.07 52.25
N VAL A 2 -14.24 51.79 52.32
CA VAL A 2 -13.37 50.68 51.89
C VAL A 2 -13.98 50.05 50.63
N THR A 3 -13.36 50.40 49.50
CA THR A 3 -13.20 49.62 48.26
C THR A 3 -14.34 48.68 47.79
N LYS A 4 -15.45 49.28 47.32
CA LYS A 4 -16.40 48.58 46.43
C LYS A 4 -15.81 48.25 45.04
N LYS A 5 -14.72 48.90 44.62
CA LYS A 5 -14.11 48.71 43.28
C LYS A 5 -13.45 47.33 43.12
N THR A 6 -12.77 46.81 44.15
CA THR A 6 -11.98 45.56 44.03
C THR A 6 -12.84 44.31 43.83
N ARG A 7 -14.05 44.28 44.39
CA ARG A 7 -14.99 43.15 44.21
C ARG A 7 -15.61 43.11 42.81
N PHE A 8 -15.83 44.26 42.20
CA PHE A 8 -16.38 44.35 40.84
C PHE A 8 -15.33 43.95 39.80
N THR A 9 -14.08 44.39 39.96
CA THR A 9 -12.98 44.00 39.07
C THR A 9 -12.72 42.49 39.12
N ASN A 10 -12.74 41.88 40.32
CA ASN A 10 -12.54 40.44 40.45
C ASN A 10 -13.71 39.63 39.86
N LEU A 11 -14.94 40.14 39.94
CA LEU A 11 -16.11 39.51 39.32
C LEU A 11 -16.03 39.57 37.78
N VAL A 12 -15.65 40.72 37.23
CA VAL A 12 -15.49 40.91 35.77
C VAL A 12 -14.35 40.04 35.24
N LEU A 13 -13.24 39.93 35.97
CA LEU A 13 -12.12 39.08 35.59
C LEU A 13 -12.49 37.58 35.66
N ALA A 14 -13.24 37.17 36.69
CA ALA A 14 -13.74 35.80 36.80
C ALA A 14 -14.74 35.46 35.67
N VAL A 15 -15.62 36.39 35.30
CA VAL A 15 -16.56 36.21 34.18
C VAL A 15 -15.81 36.15 32.85
N LEU A 16 -14.77 36.96 32.64
CA LEU A 16 -13.94 36.90 31.43
C LEU A 16 -13.19 35.57 31.32
N ILE A 17 -12.57 35.10 32.41
CA ILE A 17 -11.86 33.81 32.43
C ILE A 17 -12.84 32.64 32.25
N LEU A 18 -14.01 32.66 32.89
CA LEU A 18 -15.05 31.64 32.70
C LEU A 18 -15.68 31.69 31.31
N SER A 19 -15.81 32.87 30.69
CA SER A 19 -16.31 33.01 29.32
C SER A 19 -15.32 32.54 28.25
N SER A 20 -14.02 32.49 28.56
CA SER A 20 -12.99 31.94 27.66
C SER A 20 -12.84 30.42 27.71
N ILE A 21 -13.54 29.73 28.62
CA ILE A 21 -13.48 28.27 28.79
C ILE A 21 -14.60 27.55 28.00
N TRP A 22 -15.60 28.28 27.51
CA TRP A 22 -16.62 27.72 26.64
C TRP A 22 -16.21 27.91 25.18
N ILE A 23 -16.04 26.80 24.47
CA ILE A 23 -15.70 26.70 23.03
C ILE A 23 -14.20 26.85 22.71
N LEU A 24 -13.33 26.12 23.41
CA LEU A 24 -12.31 25.41 22.64
C LEU A 24 -12.97 24.08 22.25
N PRO A 25 -13.29 23.82 20.97
CA PRO A 25 -13.58 22.45 20.58
C PRO A 25 -12.38 21.64 21.06
N LEU A 26 -12.65 20.62 21.88
CA LEU A 26 -11.70 19.54 22.05
C LEU A 26 -11.29 19.18 20.62
N ALA A 27 -10.01 19.34 20.30
CA ALA A 27 -9.47 18.91 19.04
C ALA A 27 -9.62 17.39 19.01
N ASN A 28 -10.82 16.93 18.66
CA ASN A 28 -11.03 15.57 18.22
C ASN A 28 -10.17 15.42 16.99
N ASP A 29 -9.46 14.29 16.88
CA ASP A 29 -8.74 13.95 15.67
C ASP A 29 -9.68 14.16 14.48
N VAL A 30 -9.34 15.14 13.64
CA VAL A 30 -10.17 15.48 12.47
C VAL A 30 -9.92 14.38 11.46
N VAL A 31 -10.81 13.38 11.46
CA VAL A 31 -10.84 12.39 10.40
C VAL A 31 -11.35 13.09 9.13
N PRO A 32 -10.60 13.04 8.02
CA PRO A 32 -11.03 13.63 6.76
C PRO A 32 -12.38 13.03 6.31
N PRO A 33 -13.27 13.84 5.71
CA PRO A 33 -14.58 13.35 5.31
C PRO A 33 -14.49 12.29 4.22
N GLU A 34 -15.44 11.37 4.22
CA GLU A 34 -15.66 10.45 3.11
C GLU A 34 -16.05 11.22 1.85
N VAL A 35 -15.64 10.70 0.69
CA VAL A 35 -16.04 11.26 -0.60
C VAL A 35 -17.54 11.00 -0.83
N PRO A 36 -18.38 12.05 -1.03
CA PRO A 36 -19.81 11.86 -1.26
C PRO A 36 -20.08 10.97 -2.48
N GLY A 37 -20.75 9.84 -2.27
CA GLY A 37 -21.07 8.88 -3.34
C GLY A 37 -19.88 8.04 -3.84
N GLY A 38 -18.68 8.24 -3.29
CA GLY A 38 -17.46 7.54 -3.68
C GLY A 38 -16.96 6.54 -2.63
N ALA A 39 -17.88 5.84 -1.95
CA ALA A 39 -17.51 4.99 -0.81
C ALA A 39 -16.62 3.80 -1.21
N GLU A 40 -16.80 3.26 -2.42
CA GLU A 40 -16.03 2.11 -2.91
C GLU A 40 -15.14 2.45 -4.11
N TYR A 41 -15.68 3.20 -5.07
CA TYR A 41 -14.94 3.69 -6.23
C TYR A 41 -15.13 5.18 -6.38
N TYR A 42 -14.11 5.85 -6.90
CA TYR A 42 -14.19 7.27 -7.23
C TYR A 42 -13.29 7.60 -8.42
N ASN A 43 -13.67 8.64 -9.15
CA ASN A 43 -12.87 9.18 -10.24
C ASN A 43 -12.69 10.70 -10.09
N ASP A 44 -11.55 11.19 -10.57
CA ASP A 44 -11.22 12.62 -10.59
C ASP A 44 -10.63 12.99 -11.97
N ASN A 45 -10.92 14.21 -12.41
CA ASN A 45 -10.58 14.67 -13.74
C ASN A 45 -9.46 15.70 -13.72
N GLY A 46 -8.54 15.58 -14.67
CA GLY A 46 -7.55 16.60 -14.94
C GLY A 46 -8.21 17.84 -15.54
N VAL A 47 -7.52 18.96 -15.42
CA VAL A 47 -7.95 20.27 -15.93
C VAL A 47 -6.86 20.96 -16.75
N LEU A 48 -5.80 20.23 -17.14
CA LEU A 48 -4.72 20.74 -17.97
C LEU A 48 -5.28 21.36 -19.27
N ASP A 49 -6.26 20.73 -19.88
CA ASP A 49 -6.90 21.12 -21.15
C ASP A 49 -7.76 22.37 -21.08
N THR A 50 -8.17 22.74 -19.87
CA THR A 50 -9.03 23.89 -19.60
C THR A 50 -8.32 24.97 -18.78
N ASP A 51 -7.07 24.72 -18.38
CA ASP A 51 -6.29 25.65 -17.56
C ASP A 51 -5.83 26.85 -18.39
N THR A 52 -6.18 28.06 -17.95
CA THR A 52 -5.96 29.29 -18.71
C THR A 52 -4.58 29.92 -18.51
N TYR A 53 -3.63 29.22 -17.86
CA TYR A 53 -2.31 29.76 -17.55
C TYR A 53 -1.29 29.53 -18.68
N LEU A 54 -0.78 30.64 -19.22
CA LEU A 54 0.10 30.75 -20.39
C LEU A 54 1.45 29.98 -20.34
N LEU A 55 1.82 29.37 -19.22
CA LEU A 55 3.18 28.85 -18.95
C LEU A 55 3.38 27.37 -19.29
N TYR A 56 2.40 26.68 -19.88
CA TYR A 56 2.50 25.26 -20.22
C TYR A 56 2.34 25.04 -21.74
N PRO A 57 3.44 24.80 -22.49
CA PRO A 57 3.43 24.79 -23.96
C PRO A 57 3.34 23.39 -24.59
N TRP A 58 2.74 22.40 -23.90
CA TRP A 58 2.59 21.02 -24.41
C TRP A 58 1.12 20.72 -24.68
N GLU A 59 0.83 19.69 -25.49
CA GLU A 59 -0.54 19.27 -25.82
C GLU A 59 -1.45 19.25 -24.58
N ASP A 60 -2.53 19.99 -24.72
CA ASP A 60 -3.46 20.37 -23.66
C ASP A 60 -4.20 19.16 -23.04
N THR A 61 -4.11 17.95 -23.60
CA THR A 61 -4.85 16.78 -23.10
C THR A 61 -4.59 16.47 -21.61
N SER A 62 -5.65 16.53 -20.82
CA SER A 62 -5.68 16.13 -19.41
C SER A 62 -5.55 14.61 -19.23
N ILE A 63 -5.02 14.19 -18.08
CA ILE A 63 -5.23 12.82 -17.59
C ILE A 63 -6.41 12.80 -16.62
N ASN A 64 -7.18 11.72 -16.62
CA ASN A 64 -8.19 11.44 -15.61
C ASN A 64 -7.82 10.17 -14.86
N ILE A 65 -8.29 10.04 -13.63
CA ILE A 65 -7.99 8.90 -12.77
C ILE A 65 -9.28 8.29 -12.22
N GLY A 66 -9.34 6.97 -12.16
CA GLY A 66 -10.29 6.20 -11.39
C GLY A 66 -9.55 5.31 -10.40
N PHE A 67 -10.12 5.11 -9.22
CA PHE A 67 -9.51 4.30 -8.17
C PHE A 67 -10.55 3.75 -7.19
N SER A 68 -10.14 2.71 -6.46
CA SER A 68 -10.99 2.01 -5.50
C SER A 68 -10.53 2.24 -4.06
N LYS A 69 -11.41 1.97 -3.08
CA LYS A 69 -11.08 1.99 -1.65
C LYS A 69 -9.99 0.98 -1.26
N TYR A 70 -9.72 -0.01 -2.12
CA TYR A 70 -8.78 -1.10 -1.88
C TYR A 70 -7.33 -0.71 -2.23
N GLY A 71 -7.14 0.25 -3.15
CA GLY A 71 -5.82 0.69 -3.59
C GLY A 71 -5.48 0.42 -5.06
N GLU A 72 -6.49 0.08 -5.86
CA GLU A 72 -6.36 -0.14 -7.30
C GLU A 72 -6.61 1.18 -8.03
N LEU A 73 -5.90 1.40 -9.13
CA LEU A 73 -6.15 2.55 -10.02
C LEU A 73 -7.21 2.20 -11.07
N ILE A 74 -8.38 1.75 -10.59
CA ILE A 74 -9.57 1.42 -11.37
C ILE A 74 -10.83 1.88 -10.61
N ASP A 75 -11.69 2.63 -11.28
CA ASP A 75 -13.10 2.88 -10.95
C ASP A 75 -13.96 2.03 -11.89
N GLU A 76 -14.52 0.96 -11.33
CA GLU A 76 -15.39 0.03 -12.06
C GLU A 76 -16.69 0.69 -12.55
N ASN A 77 -17.26 1.62 -11.77
CA ASN A 77 -18.55 2.21 -12.07
C ASN A 77 -18.50 3.09 -13.32
N GLN A 78 -17.36 3.76 -13.54
CA GLN A 78 -17.13 4.60 -14.72
C GLN A 78 -16.30 3.91 -15.80
N GLY A 79 -15.68 2.77 -15.51
CA GLY A 79 -14.71 2.15 -16.41
C GLY A 79 -13.53 3.07 -16.67
N MET A 80 -12.92 3.58 -15.60
CA MET A 80 -11.83 4.55 -15.67
C MET A 80 -10.69 4.14 -14.76
N GLY A 81 -9.46 4.21 -15.24
CA GLY A 81 -8.26 3.83 -14.51
C GLY A 81 -7.25 4.96 -14.56
N LEU A 82 -6.34 4.94 -15.54
CA LEU A 82 -5.46 6.08 -15.81
C LEU A 82 -5.63 6.45 -17.29
N LYS A 83 -6.49 7.43 -17.52
CA LYS A 83 -6.96 7.80 -18.85
C LYS A 83 -6.20 9.01 -19.38
N TYR A 84 -5.70 8.92 -20.60
CA TYR A 84 -5.12 10.02 -21.38
C TYR A 84 -5.79 10.10 -22.75
N GLY A 85 -6.60 11.13 -22.98
CA GLY A 85 -7.43 11.21 -24.18
C GLY A 85 -8.41 10.04 -24.25
N ASP A 86 -8.37 9.28 -25.34
CA ASP A 86 -9.24 8.11 -25.55
C ASP A 86 -8.66 6.79 -24.99
N VAL A 87 -7.44 6.82 -24.43
CA VAL A 87 -6.74 5.61 -24.00
C VAL A 87 -6.70 5.54 -22.49
N ASP A 88 -7.16 4.43 -21.93
CA ASP A 88 -7.07 4.11 -20.51
C ASP A 88 -6.16 2.90 -20.33
N VAL A 89 -5.14 3.02 -19.48
CA VAL A 89 -4.13 1.95 -19.35
C VAL A 89 -4.50 0.85 -18.36
N PHE A 90 -5.48 1.08 -17.48
CA PHE A 90 -5.88 0.10 -16.46
C PHE A 90 -7.34 -0.33 -16.59
N ALA A 91 -8.19 0.49 -17.20
CA ALA A 91 -9.61 0.23 -17.41
C ALA A 91 -10.02 0.49 -18.87
N SER A 92 -9.25 -0.03 -19.83
CA SER A 92 -9.55 0.17 -21.25
C SER A 92 -10.89 -0.46 -21.64
N SER A 93 -11.78 0.31 -22.26
CA SER A 93 -13.06 -0.19 -22.78
C SER A 93 -12.91 -1.19 -23.93
N THR A 94 -11.74 -1.28 -24.55
CA THR A 94 -11.46 -2.23 -25.63
C THR A 94 -10.95 -3.57 -25.11
N VAL A 95 -10.49 -3.61 -23.86
CA VAL A 95 -10.02 -4.80 -23.16
C VAL A 95 -11.18 -5.34 -22.31
N PRO A 96 -11.47 -6.65 -22.33
CA PRO A 96 -12.49 -7.22 -21.45
C PRO A 96 -12.21 -6.87 -19.99
N ILE A 97 -13.24 -6.45 -19.25
CA ILE A 97 -13.11 -6.03 -17.84
C ILE A 97 -12.43 -7.07 -16.94
N LYS A 98 -12.58 -8.37 -17.24
CA LYS A 98 -11.89 -9.45 -16.54
C LYS A 98 -10.37 -9.37 -16.67
N ASP A 99 -9.83 -8.75 -17.70
CA ASP A 99 -8.40 -8.67 -17.95
C ASP A 99 -7.79 -7.38 -17.38
N TRP A 100 -8.60 -6.45 -16.87
CA TRP A 100 -8.13 -5.25 -16.17
C TRP A 100 -7.35 -5.62 -14.91
N CYS A 101 -6.16 -5.04 -14.75
CA CYS A 101 -5.24 -5.41 -13.69
C CYS A 101 -4.49 -4.18 -13.15
N SER A 102 -4.81 -3.81 -11.92
CA SER A 102 -4.12 -2.80 -11.12
C SER A 102 -4.26 -3.17 -9.65
N GLY A 103 -3.25 -2.85 -8.83
CA GLY A 103 -3.29 -3.02 -7.39
C GLY A 103 -1.94 -3.46 -6.79
N TRP A 104 -1.95 -4.28 -5.76
CA TRP A 104 -0.76 -4.61 -4.98
C TRP A 104 -0.83 -5.99 -4.31
N THR A 105 0.31 -6.47 -3.82
CA THR A 105 0.41 -7.73 -3.08
C THR A 105 1.27 -7.54 -1.85
N MET A 106 0.92 -8.22 -0.75
CA MET A 106 1.66 -8.20 0.50
C MET A 106 1.80 -9.60 1.08
N ASP A 107 3.01 -9.96 1.48
CA ASP A 107 3.30 -11.16 2.28
C ASP A 107 3.82 -10.73 3.65
N ILE A 108 3.14 -11.14 4.72
CA ILE A 108 3.43 -10.80 6.12
C ILE A 108 3.86 -12.07 6.84
N HIS A 109 5.14 -12.15 7.20
CA HIS A 109 5.67 -13.23 8.04
C HIS A 109 5.92 -12.69 9.45
N TYR A 110 5.44 -13.40 10.47
CA TYR A 110 5.53 -12.97 11.86
C TYR A 110 5.55 -14.18 12.79
N THR A 111 5.94 -13.97 14.05
CA THR A 111 5.82 -14.99 15.08
C THR A 111 4.64 -14.69 16.00
N GLU A 112 3.92 -15.71 16.45
CA GLU A 112 2.90 -15.59 17.50
C GLU A 112 3.03 -16.79 18.44
N GLY A 113 3.23 -16.55 19.74
CA GLY A 113 3.36 -17.63 20.72
C GLY A 113 4.53 -18.59 20.44
N GLY A 114 5.61 -18.10 19.81
CA GLY A 114 6.78 -18.88 19.42
C GLY A 114 6.64 -19.66 18.10
N LEU A 115 5.49 -19.58 17.42
CA LEU A 115 5.27 -20.21 16.12
C LEU A 115 5.42 -19.19 14.99
N LEU A 116 6.07 -19.59 13.89
CA LEU A 116 6.11 -18.81 12.66
C LEU A 116 4.75 -18.89 11.97
N ARG A 117 4.22 -17.73 11.58
CA ARG A 117 2.96 -17.54 10.88
C ARG A 117 3.16 -16.72 9.61
N LYS A 118 2.22 -16.89 8.69
CA LYS A 118 2.18 -16.17 7.42
C LYS A 118 0.76 -15.75 7.06
N THR A 119 0.60 -14.48 6.74
CA THR A 119 -0.62 -13.93 6.13
C THR A 119 -0.24 -13.28 4.81
N TRP A 120 -0.91 -13.65 3.74
CA TRP A 120 -0.72 -13.07 2.41
C TRP A 120 -1.99 -12.37 1.95
N VAL A 121 -1.82 -11.31 1.16
CA VAL A 121 -2.91 -10.48 0.64
C VAL A 121 -2.58 -10.08 -0.80
N TYR A 122 -3.57 -10.21 -1.68
CA TYR A 122 -3.54 -9.76 -3.05
C TYR A 122 -4.72 -8.81 -3.22
N ASP A 123 -4.42 -7.60 -3.67
CA ASP A 123 -5.41 -6.63 -4.11
C ASP A 123 -5.22 -6.47 -5.61
N LEU A 124 -5.89 -7.30 -6.39
CA LEU A 124 -5.95 -7.15 -7.84
C LEU A 124 -7.42 -7.00 -8.22
N PHE A 125 -7.69 -6.09 -9.15
CA PHE A 125 -9.06 -5.85 -9.62
C PHE A 125 -9.77 -7.09 -10.16
N SER A 126 -9.02 -7.97 -10.82
CA SER A 126 -9.56 -9.21 -11.35
C SER A 126 -8.58 -10.36 -11.21
N ASP A 127 -9.10 -11.58 -11.08
CA ASP A 127 -8.34 -12.82 -11.19
C ASP A 127 -8.32 -13.40 -12.62
N ARG A 128 -8.79 -12.62 -13.61
CA ARG A 128 -8.97 -12.99 -15.03
C ARG A 128 -10.08 -13.99 -15.31
N THR A 129 -10.88 -14.34 -14.32
CA THR A 129 -12.13 -15.08 -14.50
C THR A 129 -13.31 -14.13 -14.67
N VAL A 130 -14.42 -14.63 -15.21
CA VAL A 130 -15.65 -13.83 -15.37
C VAL A 130 -16.37 -13.56 -14.05
N ASP A 131 -16.16 -14.41 -13.05
CA ASP A 131 -16.82 -14.33 -11.75
C ASP A 131 -15.96 -13.58 -10.70
N GLY A 132 -14.68 -13.35 -11.00
CA GLY A 132 -13.71 -12.71 -10.11
C GLY A 132 -13.34 -11.27 -10.47
N ILE A 133 -14.29 -10.52 -11.02
CA ILE A 133 -14.16 -9.09 -11.35
C ILE A 133 -14.59 -8.25 -10.13
N GLY A 134 -13.74 -7.31 -9.69
CA GLY A 134 -14.06 -6.36 -8.64
C GLY A 134 -14.51 -7.03 -7.32
N GLY A 135 -15.51 -6.42 -6.67
CA GLY A 135 -16.19 -6.99 -5.50
C GLY A 135 -15.42 -6.95 -4.18
N GLU A 136 -16.07 -7.37 -3.09
CA GLU A 136 -15.45 -7.33 -1.76
C GLU A 136 -14.28 -8.33 -1.61
N TRP A 137 -13.51 -8.19 -0.53
CA TRP A 137 -12.40 -9.09 -0.19
C TRP A 137 -12.83 -10.56 -0.08
N GLN A 138 -12.11 -11.44 -0.77
CA GLN A 138 -12.18 -12.88 -0.61
C GLN A 138 -11.30 -13.30 0.58
N GLN A 139 -11.96 -13.62 1.70
CA GLN A 139 -11.31 -13.99 2.95
C GLN A 139 -11.00 -15.49 2.99
N GLU A 140 -10.08 -15.90 3.88
CA GLU A 140 -9.79 -17.30 4.20
C GLU A 140 -9.47 -18.20 3.01
N GLN A 141 -8.87 -17.63 1.97
CA GLN A 141 -8.48 -18.34 0.77
C GLN A 141 -7.28 -19.26 1.05
N LEU A 142 -7.32 -20.47 0.52
CA LEU A 142 -6.30 -21.49 0.73
C LEU A 142 -5.12 -21.30 -0.23
N THR A 143 -5.36 -20.79 -1.45
CA THR A 143 -4.31 -20.53 -2.43
C THR A 143 -4.36 -19.12 -3.01
N LYS A 144 -3.19 -18.65 -3.44
CA LYS A 144 -3.00 -17.31 -4.03
C LYS A 144 -3.57 -17.19 -5.44
N ASP A 145 -3.72 -18.31 -6.13
CA ASP A 145 -4.10 -18.43 -7.54
C ASP A 145 -5.51 -19.00 -7.75
N ALA A 146 -6.29 -19.15 -6.67
CA ALA A 146 -7.63 -19.76 -6.68
C ALA A 146 -7.66 -21.21 -7.23
N SER A 147 -6.53 -21.92 -7.21
CA SER A 147 -6.46 -23.31 -7.68
C SER A 147 -7.15 -24.31 -6.75
N ASN A 148 -7.43 -23.95 -5.49
CA ASN A 148 -8.18 -24.82 -4.59
C ASN A 148 -9.69 -24.75 -4.91
N PRO A 149 -10.41 -25.89 -5.04
CA PRO A 149 -11.85 -25.88 -5.29
C PRO A 149 -12.72 -25.23 -4.21
N MET A 150 -12.18 -25.04 -3.01
CA MET A 150 -12.85 -24.34 -1.90
C MET A 150 -12.63 -22.82 -1.92
N ASP A 151 -11.69 -22.35 -2.75
CA ASP A 151 -11.45 -20.93 -2.94
C ASP A 151 -12.57 -20.32 -3.79
N THR A 152 -12.78 -19.02 -3.59
CA THR A 152 -13.69 -18.21 -4.38
C THR A 152 -12.91 -17.39 -5.41
N SER A 153 -13.57 -17.12 -6.55
CA SER A 153 -13.05 -16.21 -7.56
C SER A 153 -12.97 -14.78 -7.02
N GLY A 154 -11.96 -14.04 -7.46
CA GLY A 154 -11.71 -12.65 -7.07
C GLY A 154 -10.22 -12.38 -6.92
N GLY A 155 -9.78 -11.24 -7.47
CA GLY A 155 -8.39 -10.80 -7.38
C GLY A 155 -8.04 -10.17 -6.02
N ARG A 156 -9.02 -9.68 -5.28
CA ARG A 156 -8.91 -9.17 -3.90
C ARG A 156 -9.01 -10.34 -2.92
N ARG A 157 -7.89 -10.99 -2.57
CA ARG A 157 -7.88 -12.26 -1.81
C ARG A 157 -6.83 -12.33 -0.71
N THR A 158 -7.14 -13.02 0.37
CA THR A 158 -6.21 -13.27 1.48
C THR A 158 -6.48 -14.62 2.15
N ASN A 159 -5.44 -15.25 2.72
CA ASN A 159 -5.63 -16.40 3.63
C ASN A 159 -6.01 -16.01 5.06
N GLY A 160 -6.03 -14.70 5.36
CA GLY A 160 -6.52 -14.15 6.62
C GLY A 160 -7.83 -13.42 6.38
N TYR A 161 -7.90 -12.21 6.92
CA TYR A 161 -9.03 -11.31 6.75
C TYR A 161 -8.56 -9.90 6.37
N ALA A 162 -9.30 -9.19 5.53
CA ALA A 162 -9.02 -7.82 5.13
C ALA A 162 -10.29 -6.97 5.08
N GLU A 163 -10.19 -5.69 5.42
CA GLU A 163 -11.28 -4.72 5.22
C GLU A 163 -10.68 -3.40 4.70
N SER A 164 -11.50 -2.59 4.03
CA SER A 164 -11.07 -1.28 3.53
C SER A 164 -12.04 -0.20 4.00
N ASP A 165 -11.51 0.88 4.59
CA ASP A 165 -12.31 2.07 4.90
C ASP A 165 -12.81 2.74 3.60
N PRO A 166 -13.95 3.46 3.65
CA PRO A 166 -14.38 4.29 2.53
C PRO A 166 -13.31 5.32 2.12
N ILE A 167 -13.32 5.69 0.83
CA ILE A 167 -12.40 6.69 0.29
C ILE A 167 -12.59 8.03 1.01
N ARG A 168 -11.50 8.60 1.51
CA ARG A 168 -11.52 9.90 2.21
C ARG A 168 -10.84 10.99 1.39
N LEU A 169 -11.44 12.18 1.37
CA LEU A 169 -10.90 13.37 0.72
C LEU A 169 -10.12 14.20 1.74
N ILE A 170 -8.81 14.32 1.53
CA ILE A 170 -7.93 15.14 2.37
C ILE A 170 -7.94 16.60 1.91
N TYR A 171 -7.89 16.79 0.59
CA TYR A 171 -7.76 18.09 -0.04
C TYR A 171 -8.33 18.04 -1.45
N ASP A 172 -9.12 19.04 -1.82
CA ASP A 172 -9.59 19.26 -3.19
C ASP A 172 -9.36 20.74 -3.55
N GLY A 173 -8.34 20.97 -4.36
CA GLY A 173 -7.99 22.27 -4.88
C GLY A 173 -8.16 22.36 -6.39
N PRO A 174 -8.00 23.57 -6.96
CA PRO A 174 -8.17 23.79 -8.40
C PRO A 174 -7.20 22.97 -9.29
N ARG A 175 -6.05 22.56 -8.75
CA ARG A 175 -4.98 21.90 -9.51
C ARG A 175 -4.42 20.63 -8.86
N GLU A 176 -4.95 20.27 -7.69
CA GLU A 176 -4.47 19.11 -6.94
C GLU A 176 -5.59 18.60 -6.05
N SER A 177 -5.75 17.28 -6.01
CA SER A 177 -6.57 16.57 -5.05
C SER A 177 -5.72 15.55 -4.31
N ILE A 178 -6.08 15.30 -3.05
CA ILE A 178 -5.43 14.30 -2.22
C ILE A 178 -6.50 13.41 -1.60
N TYR A 179 -6.38 12.11 -1.85
CA TYR A 179 -7.27 11.07 -1.31
C TYR A 179 -6.49 10.14 -0.39
N LEU A 180 -7.22 9.49 0.52
CA LEU A 180 -6.70 8.49 1.44
C LEU A 180 -7.50 7.20 1.30
N LEU A 181 -6.78 6.11 1.00
CA LEU A 181 -7.30 4.74 0.93
C LEU A 181 -6.64 3.93 2.04
N LYS A 182 -7.43 3.07 2.69
CA LYS A 182 -6.97 2.46 3.95
C LYS A 182 -7.44 1.01 4.13
N PRO A 183 -6.78 0.05 3.48
CA PRO A 183 -6.92 -1.38 3.81
C PRO A 183 -6.31 -1.73 5.18
N THR A 184 -7.00 -2.57 5.94
CA THR A 184 -6.53 -3.17 7.20
C THR A 184 -6.54 -4.68 7.10
N ILE A 185 -5.41 -5.30 7.43
CA ILE A 185 -5.17 -6.74 7.28
C ILE A 185 -5.13 -7.40 8.65
N TYR A 186 -5.79 -8.54 8.77
CA TYR A 186 -5.95 -9.33 9.97
C TYR A 186 -5.50 -10.77 9.73
N ASP A 187 -5.03 -11.44 10.80
CA ASP A 187 -4.76 -12.87 10.77
C ASP A 187 -6.01 -13.73 10.97
N LYS A 188 -7.06 -13.16 11.58
CA LYS A 188 -8.31 -13.81 11.97
C LYS A 188 -9.47 -12.84 11.81
N ASP A 189 -10.69 -13.37 11.77
CA ASP A 189 -11.91 -12.57 11.66
C ASP A 189 -12.01 -11.53 12.77
N LYS A 190 -12.16 -10.26 12.37
CA LYS A 190 -12.42 -9.14 13.28
C LYS A 190 -13.66 -9.39 14.16
N ALA A 191 -14.72 -9.98 13.61
CA ALA A 191 -15.93 -10.31 14.36
C ALA A 191 -15.66 -11.36 15.45
N GLN A 192 -14.61 -12.16 15.29
CA GLN A 192 -14.13 -13.15 16.26
C GLN A 192 -12.93 -12.63 17.07
N GLN A 193 -12.85 -11.30 17.26
CA GLN A 193 -11.78 -10.63 18.01
C GLN A 193 -10.39 -10.75 17.36
N GLY A 194 -10.34 -10.90 16.04
CA GLY A 194 -9.12 -10.79 15.25
C GLY A 194 -8.43 -9.45 15.48
N VAL A 195 -7.12 -9.49 15.72
CA VAL A 195 -6.29 -8.30 15.94
C VAL A 195 -5.68 -7.91 14.61
N PRO A 196 -5.76 -6.65 14.17
CA PRO A 196 -5.15 -6.25 12.92
C PRO A 196 -3.64 -6.45 12.99
N LEU A 197 -3.06 -6.99 11.92
CA LEU A 197 -1.62 -7.15 11.74
C LEU A 197 -1.00 -5.84 11.25
N VAL A 198 -1.51 -5.39 10.10
CA VAL A 198 -0.92 -4.34 9.29
C VAL A 198 -2.03 -3.48 8.72
N GLU A 199 -1.78 -2.19 8.67
CA GLU A 199 -2.59 -1.19 7.99
C GLU A 199 -1.78 -0.64 6.82
N LEU A 200 -2.36 -0.66 5.63
CA LEU A 200 -1.80 -0.01 4.45
C LEU A 200 -2.49 1.34 4.29
N THR A 201 -1.72 2.43 4.38
CA THR A 201 -2.23 3.77 4.06
C THR A 201 -1.72 4.16 2.68
N ILE A 202 -2.65 4.37 1.74
CA ILE A 202 -2.34 4.84 0.40
C ILE A 202 -2.82 6.29 0.31
N GLN A 203 -1.87 7.22 0.26
CA GLN A 203 -2.16 8.61 -0.06
C GLN A 203 -2.01 8.79 -1.57
N LEU A 204 -3.12 9.09 -2.23
CA LEU A 204 -3.17 9.32 -3.67
C LEU A 204 -3.18 10.82 -3.92
N VAL A 205 -2.08 11.34 -4.47
CA VAL A 205 -1.92 12.75 -4.82
C VAL A 205 -2.10 12.91 -6.32
N PHE A 206 -3.23 13.49 -6.71
CA PHE A 206 -3.57 13.73 -8.10
C PHE A 206 -3.32 15.19 -8.46
N ASN A 207 -2.32 15.43 -9.30
CA ASN A 207 -2.08 16.77 -9.82
C ASN A 207 -2.87 16.98 -11.12
N LYS A 208 -3.97 17.73 -11.03
CA LYS A 208 -4.94 17.90 -12.13
C LYS A 208 -4.36 18.58 -13.37
N VAL A 209 -3.20 19.25 -13.24
CA VAL A 209 -2.53 19.97 -14.34
C VAL A 209 -1.21 19.31 -14.75
N LYS A 210 -0.95 18.09 -14.31
CA LYS A 210 0.22 17.31 -14.72
C LYS A 210 -0.21 15.91 -15.11
N LYS A 211 0.57 15.29 -15.99
CA LYS A 211 0.31 13.95 -16.54
C LYS A 211 0.86 12.84 -15.63
N TYR A 212 0.65 12.96 -14.31
CA TYR A 212 0.99 11.90 -13.35
C TYR A 212 0.14 11.95 -12.08
N VAL A 213 0.01 10.79 -11.46
CA VAL A 213 -0.50 10.59 -10.10
C VAL A 213 0.63 10.05 -9.22
N VAL A 214 0.64 10.41 -7.94
CA VAL A 214 1.60 9.86 -6.97
C VAL A 214 0.84 9.03 -5.94
N GLU A 215 1.23 7.76 -5.79
CA GLU A 215 0.80 6.91 -4.69
C GLU A 215 1.90 6.84 -3.62
N ILE A 216 1.60 7.32 -2.42
CA ILE A 216 2.48 7.14 -1.26
C ILE A 216 1.88 6.02 -0.41
N LYS A 217 2.57 4.88 -0.37
CA LYS A 217 2.11 3.67 0.31
C LYS A 217 2.91 3.45 1.60
N ASP A 218 2.24 3.56 2.74
CA ASP A 218 2.82 3.38 4.07
C ASP A 218 2.27 2.12 4.71
N VAL A 219 3.16 1.18 5.01
CA VAL A 219 2.84 -0.10 5.62
C VAL A 219 3.11 0.00 7.12
N LYS A 220 2.05 0.06 7.92
CA LYS A 220 2.13 0.22 9.37
C LYS A 220 1.78 -1.08 10.07
N ARG A 221 2.65 -1.55 10.95
CA ARG A 221 2.29 -2.57 11.94
C ARG A 221 1.31 -1.93 12.94
N VAL A 222 0.17 -2.57 13.20
CA VAL A 222 -0.90 -2.03 14.07
C VAL A 222 -1.42 -3.04 15.09
N ASP A 223 -0.76 -4.20 15.22
CA ASP A 223 -1.11 -5.17 16.24
C ASP A 223 -0.83 -4.66 17.66
N ASN A 224 -1.44 -5.33 18.63
CA ASN A 224 -1.34 -4.96 20.04
C ASN A 224 0.05 -5.27 20.68
N ASN A 225 1.04 -5.72 19.89
CA ASN A 225 2.41 -6.05 20.28
C ASN A 225 2.54 -7.05 21.45
N LYS A 226 1.43 -7.68 21.85
CA LYS A 226 1.43 -8.71 22.88
C LYS A 226 1.63 -10.05 22.20
N MET A 227 2.83 -10.60 22.35
CA MET A 227 3.22 -11.95 21.89
C MET A 227 3.55 -12.10 20.41
N LYS A 228 3.62 -11.00 19.63
CA LYS A 228 4.06 -11.04 18.24
C LYS A 228 5.48 -10.48 18.07
N GLY A 229 6.39 -11.27 17.51
CA GLY A 229 7.77 -10.85 17.21
C GLY A 229 7.87 -9.89 16.02
N PRO A 230 9.08 -9.61 15.51
CA PRO A 230 9.27 -8.80 14.30
C PRO A 230 8.45 -9.29 13.11
N PHE A 231 7.93 -8.36 12.30
CA PHE A 231 7.29 -8.70 11.04
C PHE A 231 8.30 -8.55 9.91
N GLN A 232 8.40 -9.56 9.04
CA GLN A 232 9.00 -9.41 7.71
C GLN A 232 7.87 -9.19 6.72
N ILE A 233 7.87 -8.02 6.08
CA ILE A 233 6.82 -7.65 5.12
C ILE A 233 7.45 -7.45 3.75
N GLU A 234 6.89 -8.16 2.78
CA GLU A 234 7.21 -8.01 1.36
C GLU A 234 6.00 -7.39 0.69
N PHE A 235 6.20 -6.21 0.08
CA PHE A 235 5.14 -5.44 -0.57
C PHE A 235 5.52 -5.17 -2.02
N SER A 236 4.56 -5.32 -2.94
CA SER A 236 4.80 -5.12 -4.37
C SER A 236 3.58 -4.53 -5.06
N GLN A 237 3.81 -3.51 -5.89
CA GLN A 237 2.81 -2.97 -6.80
C GLN A 237 2.68 -3.88 -8.02
N ARG A 238 1.45 -4.08 -8.50
CA ARG A 238 1.11 -4.90 -9.67
C ARG A 238 0.18 -4.13 -10.61
N ALA A 239 0.46 -4.17 -11.90
CA ALA A 239 -0.45 -3.67 -12.91
C ALA A 239 -0.10 -4.27 -14.28
N GLU A 240 -1.10 -4.40 -15.14
CA GLU A 240 -0.95 -4.56 -16.58
C GLU A 240 -1.20 -3.20 -17.24
N TRP A 241 -0.39 -2.82 -18.23
CA TRP A 241 -0.51 -1.52 -18.90
C TRP A 241 -1.02 -1.71 -20.32
N ASP A 242 -2.33 -1.55 -20.50
CA ASP A 242 -3.01 -1.71 -21.77
C ASP A 242 -2.95 -0.42 -22.61
N MET A 243 -1.77 -0.15 -23.18
CA MET A 243 -1.50 1.10 -23.89
C MET A 243 -1.92 1.06 -25.37
N GLY A 244 -3.20 1.28 -25.66
CA GLY A 244 -3.69 1.46 -27.03
C GLY A 244 -5.20 1.32 -27.19
N LEU A 245 -5.66 1.35 -28.44
CA LEU A 245 -7.09 1.29 -28.80
C LEU A 245 -7.53 -0.07 -29.37
N SER A 246 -6.62 -1.05 -29.43
CA SER A 246 -6.97 -2.40 -29.85
C SER A 246 -7.49 -3.22 -28.67
N SER A 247 -8.06 -4.39 -28.93
CA SER A 247 -8.54 -5.30 -27.87
C SER A 247 -7.44 -6.09 -27.17
N SER A 248 -6.19 -5.94 -27.62
CA SER A 248 -5.00 -6.53 -27.01
C SER A 248 -3.82 -5.61 -27.32
N PRO A 249 -3.82 -4.41 -26.71
CA PRO A 249 -2.81 -3.41 -26.98
C PRO A 249 -1.45 -3.96 -26.55
N LYS A 250 -0.46 -3.79 -27.42
CA LYS A 250 0.90 -4.24 -27.14
C LYS A 250 1.69 -3.09 -26.54
N ALA A 251 2.47 -3.39 -25.51
CA ALA A 251 3.45 -2.48 -24.98
C ALA A 251 4.74 -3.25 -24.67
N TYR A 252 5.84 -2.52 -24.56
CA TYR A 252 7.09 -3.05 -24.01
C TYR A 252 7.62 -2.10 -22.95
N ALA A 253 8.36 -2.66 -21.99
CA ALA A 253 8.89 -1.92 -20.86
C ALA A 253 10.41 -1.78 -20.97
N GLU A 254 10.91 -0.57 -20.69
CA GLU A 254 12.32 -0.27 -20.52
C GLU A 254 12.58 0.09 -19.06
N PHE A 255 13.51 -0.63 -18.44
CA PHE A 255 13.85 -0.46 -17.02
C PHE A 255 15.17 0.29 -16.86
N TYR A 256 15.13 1.33 -16.02
CA TYR A 256 16.25 2.18 -15.69
C TYR A 256 16.44 2.15 -14.18
N ASN A 257 17.55 1.58 -13.73
CA ASN A 257 17.79 1.36 -12.31
C ASN A 257 18.74 2.41 -11.73
N ASN A 258 18.60 2.67 -10.44
CA ASN A 258 19.53 3.46 -9.64
C ASN A 258 19.76 4.89 -10.20
N LEU A 259 18.69 5.52 -10.68
CA LEU A 259 18.71 6.89 -11.19
C LEU A 259 18.88 7.88 -10.02
N THR A 260 19.71 8.89 -10.25
CA THR A 260 19.98 9.93 -9.25
C THR A 260 18.75 10.81 -9.06
N THR A 261 18.29 10.96 -7.82
CA THR A 261 17.27 11.96 -7.49
C THR A 261 17.89 13.28 -7.02
N LYS A 262 17.09 14.36 -7.00
CA LYS A 262 17.50 15.66 -6.45
C LYS A 262 17.60 15.66 -4.91
N TYR A 263 17.02 14.64 -4.25
CA TYR A 263 17.04 14.53 -2.81
C TYR A 263 18.36 13.90 -2.34
N ILE A 264 19.09 14.67 -1.53
CA ILE A 264 20.41 14.29 -1.00
C ILE A 264 20.30 13.14 0.01
N LYS A 265 19.13 12.95 0.63
CA LYS A 265 18.89 11.95 1.67
C LYS A 265 17.49 11.36 1.59
N HIS A 266 17.34 10.18 2.19
CA HIS A 266 16.05 9.54 2.34
C HIS A 266 15.28 10.15 3.53
N PRO A 267 14.16 10.86 3.34
CA PRO A 267 13.46 11.53 4.44
C PRO A 267 12.88 10.56 5.48
N PHE A 268 12.51 9.34 5.08
CA PHE A 268 11.87 8.35 5.98
C PHE A 268 12.82 7.28 6.57
N TYR A 269 13.66 6.61 5.76
CA TYR A 269 14.53 5.52 6.21
C TYR A 269 15.95 5.91 6.62
N TYR A 270 16.46 7.07 6.23
CA TYR A 270 17.82 7.50 6.58
C TYR A 270 17.92 9.02 6.75
N PRO A 271 17.15 9.60 7.70
CA PRO A 271 17.03 11.06 7.85
C PRO A 271 18.33 11.75 8.28
N GLU A 272 19.28 11.01 8.86
CA GLU A 272 20.52 11.52 9.47
C GLU A 272 21.78 11.32 8.62
N GLY A 273 21.72 10.60 7.49
CA GLY A 273 22.93 10.32 6.69
C GLY A 273 22.97 10.94 5.29
N GLY A 274 24.14 10.84 4.66
CA GLY A 274 24.46 11.42 3.35
C GLY A 274 24.43 10.43 2.17
N VAL A 275 23.69 9.33 2.29
CA VAL A 275 23.54 8.38 1.18
C VAL A 275 22.54 8.97 0.17
N PRO A 276 22.94 9.20 -1.10
CA PRO A 276 22.04 9.68 -2.12
C PRO A 276 20.82 8.77 -2.21
N ALA A 277 19.62 9.35 -2.18
CA ALA A 277 18.43 8.60 -2.49
C ALA A 277 18.40 8.37 -4.00
N ASN A 278 18.27 7.13 -4.45
CA ASN A 278 18.10 6.81 -5.87
C ASN A 278 16.68 6.28 -6.09
N TYR A 279 16.24 6.28 -7.34
CA TYR A 279 14.94 5.73 -7.75
C TYR A 279 15.11 4.82 -8.96
N ASP A 280 14.16 3.92 -9.15
CA ASP A 280 14.05 3.11 -10.36
C ASP A 280 12.91 3.67 -11.23
N LEU A 281 13.04 3.56 -12.54
CA LEU A 281 12.06 4.04 -13.51
C LEU A 281 11.77 2.92 -14.50
N CYS A 282 10.49 2.65 -14.71
CA CYS A 282 10.00 1.88 -15.84
C CYS A 282 9.34 2.85 -16.83
N GLN A 283 9.80 2.85 -18.07
CA GLN A 283 9.07 3.47 -19.18
C GLN A 283 8.29 2.38 -19.92
N ILE A 284 7.00 2.60 -20.11
CA ILE A 284 6.13 1.69 -20.83
C ILE A 284 5.82 2.34 -22.18
N ILE A 285 6.18 1.69 -23.27
CA ILE A 285 6.05 2.23 -24.62
C ILE A 285 4.99 1.44 -25.36
N GLY A 286 3.93 2.13 -25.79
CA GLY A 286 2.90 1.57 -26.64
C GLY A 286 3.48 1.15 -27.99
N ALA A 287 3.13 -0.08 -28.40
CA ALA A 287 3.47 -0.66 -29.68
C ALA A 287 2.16 -0.78 -30.51
N PRO A 288 1.67 0.34 -31.06
CA PRO A 288 0.38 0.37 -31.76
C PRO A 288 0.38 -0.65 -32.90
N THR A 289 -0.75 -1.33 -33.04
CA THR A 289 -0.93 -2.33 -34.12
C THR A 289 -1.30 -1.67 -35.46
N ASN A 290 -1.79 -0.42 -35.42
CA ASN A 290 -2.07 0.38 -36.59
C ASN A 290 -0.97 1.45 -36.77
N PRO A 291 -0.31 1.55 -37.95
CA PRO A 291 0.67 2.60 -38.21
C PRO A 291 0.13 4.03 -38.15
N GLU A 292 -1.19 4.22 -38.21
CA GLU A 292 -1.85 5.53 -38.06
C GLU A 292 -2.10 5.91 -36.59
N GLU A 293 -1.94 4.99 -35.64
CA GLU A 293 -2.03 5.29 -34.21
C GLU A 293 -0.73 5.91 -33.69
N GLU A 294 -0.86 6.93 -32.85
CA GLU A 294 0.28 7.54 -32.19
C GLU A 294 0.87 6.61 -31.13
N LYS A 295 2.20 6.67 -30.97
CA LYS A 295 2.88 5.95 -29.90
C LYS A 295 2.69 6.69 -28.58
N LEU A 296 2.11 6.00 -27.60
CA LEU A 296 2.00 6.49 -26.24
C LEU A 296 3.20 6.06 -25.41
N VAL A 297 3.60 6.91 -24.45
CA VAL A 297 4.64 6.58 -23.49
C VAL A 297 4.10 6.85 -22.08
N GLY A 298 4.03 5.80 -21.28
CA GLY A 298 3.75 5.83 -19.86
C GLY A 298 5.04 5.71 -19.06
N PHE A 299 4.99 6.08 -17.79
CA PHE A 299 6.10 5.83 -16.88
C PHE A 299 5.61 5.49 -15.48
N ALA A 300 6.38 4.65 -14.78
CA ALA A 300 6.22 4.38 -13.36
C ALA A 300 7.59 4.55 -12.68
N ALA A 301 7.66 5.44 -11.70
CA ALA A 301 8.88 5.70 -10.94
C ALA A 301 8.71 5.20 -9.51
N PHE A 302 9.69 4.44 -9.02
CA PHE A 302 9.69 3.82 -7.71
C PHE A 302 10.75 4.49 -6.84
N TRP A 303 10.29 5.22 -5.83
CA TRP A 303 11.17 5.92 -4.91
C TRP A 303 10.71 5.74 -3.45
N PRO A 304 11.63 5.36 -2.55
CA PRO A 304 13.02 4.95 -2.82
C PRO A 304 13.13 3.62 -3.57
N LEU A 305 14.36 3.19 -3.84
CA LEU A 305 14.65 1.82 -4.29
C LEU A 305 13.83 0.79 -3.50
N LEU A 306 13.33 -0.21 -4.21
CA LEU A 306 12.56 -1.32 -3.65
C LEU A 306 13.38 -2.04 -2.57
N ILE A 307 12.79 -2.21 -1.38
CA ILE A 307 13.44 -2.79 -0.22
C ILE A 307 12.49 -3.75 0.48
N SER A 308 12.96 -4.96 0.79
CA SER A 308 12.32 -5.78 1.82
C SER A 308 12.77 -5.26 3.20
N LYS A 309 11.83 -5.11 4.13
CA LYS A 309 12.09 -4.49 5.44
C LYS A 309 11.45 -5.28 6.57
N TRP A 310 12.15 -5.22 7.70
CA TRP A 310 11.66 -5.67 9.00
C TRP A 310 10.90 -4.53 9.66
N VAL A 311 9.66 -4.79 10.08
CA VAL A 311 8.84 -3.86 10.86
C VAL A 311 8.82 -4.36 12.30
N THR A 312 9.64 -3.72 13.15
CA THR A 312 9.95 -4.22 14.49
C THR A 312 9.21 -3.50 15.61
N GLU A 313 8.73 -2.27 15.41
CA GLU A 313 8.17 -1.46 16.50
C GLU A 313 6.91 -0.67 16.11
N THR A 314 5.86 -0.81 16.92
CA THR A 314 4.77 0.15 17.04
C THR A 314 5.17 1.20 18.07
N VAL A 315 5.67 2.35 17.63
CA VAL A 315 5.93 3.48 18.55
C VAL A 315 4.58 4.05 18.96
N ASN A 316 3.97 3.50 20.00
CA ASN A 316 3.05 4.28 20.80
C ASN A 316 3.89 5.37 21.45
N VAL A 317 3.62 6.64 21.14
CA VAL A 317 4.17 7.79 21.88
C VAL A 317 3.57 7.77 23.28
N ARG A 318 4.01 6.83 24.12
CA ARG A 318 3.84 6.90 25.56
C ARG A 318 4.94 7.83 26.05
N ARG A 319 4.56 8.88 26.78
CA ARG A 319 5.51 9.57 27.66
C ARG A 319 6.18 8.48 28.49
N LEU A 320 7.49 8.33 28.30
CA LEU A 320 8.34 7.54 29.18
C LEU A 320 8.09 8.08 30.60
N SER A 321 7.30 7.35 31.39
CA SER A 321 7.43 7.45 32.83
C SER A 321 8.63 6.61 33.16
N ASP A 322 9.70 7.29 33.54
CA ASP A 322 10.84 6.73 34.24
C ASP A 322 10.31 5.79 35.32
N ASP A 323 10.48 4.47 35.15
CA ASP A 323 10.72 3.54 36.26
C ASP A 323 10.76 2.06 35.82
N ILE A 324 11.85 1.43 36.28
CA ILE A 324 12.01 0.02 36.66
C ILE A 324 12.37 -0.98 35.56
N GLU A 325 13.68 -1.28 35.55
CA GLU A 325 14.31 -2.60 35.37
C GLU A 325 13.44 -3.72 34.78
N VAL A 326 13.43 -3.82 33.44
CA VAL A 326 13.16 -5.09 32.77
C VAL A 326 14.51 -5.72 32.40
N PRO A 327 14.85 -6.89 32.95
CA PRO A 327 16.10 -7.55 32.65
C PRO A 327 16.08 -8.09 31.21
N ASN A 328 17.09 -7.68 30.45
CA ASN A 328 17.54 -8.21 29.16
C ASN A 328 16.48 -8.32 28.06
N LEU A 329 16.26 -7.20 27.37
CA LEU A 329 15.95 -7.23 25.93
C LEU A 329 16.97 -8.15 25.23
N LEU A 330 16.47 -9.10 24.45
CA LEU A 330 17.27 -9.92 23.54
C LEU A 330 18.09 -9.00 22.65
N SER A 331 19.36 -8.83 23.02
CA SER A 331 20.34 -8.10 22.22
C SER A 331 20.70 -8.94 21.01
N THR A 332 20.61 -8.30 19.85
CA THR A 332 21.28 -8.63 18.58
C THR A 332 20.95 -10.01 17.97
N MET A 333 20.06 -10.02 16.99
CA MET A 333 20.15 -10.99 15.90
C MET A 333 21.46 -10.70 15.15
N GLU A 334 22.44 -11.58 15.29
CA GLU A 334 23.63 -11.57 14.44
C GLU A 334 23.21 -11.80 12.99
N THR A 335 23.71 -10.95 12.09
CA THR A 335 23.67 -11.21 10.65
C THR A 335 24.53 -12.45 10.38
N TYR A 336 23.91 -13.60 10.18
CA TYR A 336 24.64 -14.74 9.60
C TYR A 336 24.84 -14.49 8.11
N VAL A 337 26.09 -14.19 7.73
CA VAL A 337 26.55 -14.37 6.36
C VAL A 337 26.91 -15.84 6.22
N PHE A 338 26.07 -16.61 5.53
CA PHE A 338 26.40 -17.96 5.11
C PHE A 338 27.10 -17.87 3.76
N GLU A 339 28.43 -18.01 3.74
CA GLU A 339 29.15 -18.24 2.49
C GLU A 339 28.92 -19.70 2.06
N VAL A 340 27.99 -19.88 1.12
CA VAL A 340 27.84 -21.14 0.41
C VAL A 340 29.09 -21.34 -0.45
N GLN A 341 29.93 -22.32 -0.10
CA GLN A 341 30.93 -22.80 -1.04
C GLN A 341 30.19 -23.54 -2.16
N PRO A 342 30.35 -23.15 -3.45
CA PRO A 342 29.68 -23.85 -4.53
C PRO A 342 30.16 -25.30 -4.56
N PRO A 343 29.26 -26.28 -4.76
CA PRO A 343 29.61 -27.69 -4.74
C PRO A 343 30.63 -27.99 -5.84
N THR A 344 31.69 -28.72 -5.48
CA THR A 344 32.78 -29.08 -6.40
C THR A 344 32.52 -30.37 -7.18
N GLY A 345 31.36 -31.01 -6.96
CA GLY A 345 30.95 -32.25 -7.62
C GLY A 345 29.44 -32.39 -7.73
N GLN A 346 29.01 -33.22 -8.69
CA GLN A 346 27.60 -33.37 -9.10
C GLN A 346 26.71 -34.07 -8.06
N ASP A 347 27.30 -34.64 -7.00
CA ASP A 347 26.61 -35.47 -6.01
C ASP A 347 26.14 -34.66 -4.78
N GLN A 348 26.44 -33.36 -4.70
CA GLN A 348 26.16 -32.49 -3.55
C GLN A 348 24.92 -31.59 -3.72
N TYR A 349 24.10 -31.81 -4.76
CA TYR A 349 22.96 -30.94 -5.08
C TYR A 349 21.67 -31.22 -4.29
N PHE A 350 21.67 -32.19 -3.37
CA PHE A 350 20.48 -32.52 -2.57
C PHE A 350 20.88 -32.86 -1.13
N ASP A 351 20.49 -32.01 -0.18
CA ASP A 351 20.41 -32.44 1.22
C ASP A 351 19.19 -33.35 1.35
N THR A 352 19.44 -34.66 1.36
CA THR A 352 18.40 -35.70 1.39
C THR A 352 17.63 -35.74 2.71
N LYS A 353 17.99 -34.93 3.70
CA LYS A 353 17.33 -34.87 5.01
C LYS A 353 16.29 -33.76 5.14
N LEU A 354 16.17 -32.84 4.17
CA LEU A 354 15.16 -31.78 4.19
C LEU A 354 13.99 -32.14 3.26
N VAL A 355 12.83 -32.42 3.85
CA VAL A 355 11.62 -32.80 3.08
C VAL A 355 10.51 -31.77 3.35
N TRP A 356 9.90 -31.28 2.27
CA TRP A 356 8.70 -30.45 2.35
C TRP A 356 7.50 -31.33 2.70
N ASN A 357 6.84 -31.05 3.82
CA ASN A 357 5.63 -31.77 4.23
C ASN A 357 4.40 -31.03 3.71
N GLU A 358 3.84 -31.51 2.59
CA GLU A 358 2.69 -30.88 1.92
C GLU A 358 1.41 -30.84 2.77
N THR A 359 1.27 -31.73 3.75
CA THR A 359 0.09 -31.78 4.62
C THR A 359 0.12 -30.74 5.74
N THR A 360 1.32 -30.37 6.20
CA THR A 360 1.50 -29.46 7.33
C THR A 360 2.07 -28.10 6.92
N GLY A 361 2.60 -27.99 5.69
CA GLY A 361 3.19 -26.76 5.17
C GLY A 361 4.53 -26.37 5.81
N PHE A 362 5.20 -27.31 6.49
CA PHE A 362 6.50 -27.09 7.12
C PHE A 362 7.61 -27.88 6.40
N ILE A 363 8.83 -27.33 6.42
CA ILE A 363 10.04 -28.09 6.11
C ILE A 363 10.38 -28.91 7.36
N VAL A 364 10.45 -30.23 7.22
CA VAL A 364 10.78 -31.15 8.32
C VAL A 364 12.11 -31.84 8.07
N TYR A 365 12.86 -32.06 9.13
CA TYR A 365 14.05 -32.92 9.10
C TYR A 365 13.60 -34.37 9.07
N GLY A 366 13.92 -35.09 7.99
CA GLY A 366 13.71 -36.52 7.88
C GLY A 366 14.70 -37.26 8.77
N TYR A 367 14.28 -37.66 9.97
CA TYR A 367 15.07 -38.59 10.78
C TYR A 367 14.93 -40.00 10.20
N THR A 368 16.03 -40.58 9.72
CA THR A 368 16.10 -42.03 9.49
C THR A 368 16.41 -42.75 10.80
N ALA A 369 15.92 -43.98 10.93
CA ALA A 369 15.92 -44.79 12.16
C ALA A 369 17.28 -45.14 12.78
N GLU A 370 18.38 -44.54 12.34
CA GLU A 370 19.74 -44.74 12.85
C GLU A 370 20.23 -43.58 13.75
N ASP A 371 19.51 -42.45 13.81
CA ASP A 371 19.92 -41.27 14.58
C ASP A 371 19.34 -41.27 16.03
N THR A 372 19.46 -42.40 16.75
CA THR A 372 19.31 -42.43 18.22
C THR A 372 20.65 -42.77 18.87
N TYR A 373 21.28 -41.78 19.53
CA TYR A 373 21.93 -41.88 20.85
C TYR A 373 22.26 -40.49 21.40
#